data_AF-A0A962Z510-F1
#
_entry.id   AF-A0A962Z510-F1
#
_cell.length_a   1.000
_cell.length_b   1.000
_cell.length_c   1.000
_cell.angle_alpha   90.00
_cell.angle_beta   90.00
_cell.angle_gamma   90.00
#
_symmetry.space_group_name_H-M   'P 1'
#
loop_
_entity.id
_entity.type
_entity.pdbx_description
1 polymer ?
#
loop_
_entity_poly.entity_id
_entity_poly.type
_entity_poly.pdbx_seq_one_letter_code
_entity_poly.pdbx_strand_id
1 'polypeptide(L)'
;DGKTALKILGNMEKEFKGSEESKLHAAMAKGIIHHNMGDSAEAGIWMWQAGELYESMGPQVSADLTLEMARSYGELGDRDKAQSMLRQAVQNNHSDQELLQKVEGLIGELALDVDPKSFVSNIRREIVKLNNKGVELAKAGQFREAVALFSEAVAAMPSNKVVNLNAARVMIMNMRETGMEGDQQRKVRELLDRVRLMDPQSPALRRVQSMYQDLMKSPF
;
A
#
# COMPACT_ATOMS: atom_id res chain seq x y z
N ASP A 1 -24.48 25.31 6.44
CA ASP A 1 -23.23 26.00 6.01
C ASP A 1 -22.02 25.30 6.60
N GLY A 2 -20.80 25.60 6.12
CA GLY A 2 -19.56 24.94 6.56
C GLY A 2 -19.23 25.15 8.04
N LYS A 3 -19.60 26.30 8.63
CA LYS A 3 -19.42 26.56 10.07
C LYS A 3 -20.25 25.60 10.93
N THR A 4 -21.46 25.29 10.50
CA THR A 4 -22.32 24.30 11.15
C THR A 4 -21.73 22.89 11.04
N ALA A 5 -21.16 22.53 9.89
CA ALA A 5 -20.50 21.23 9.69
C ALA A 5 -19.28 21.06 10.62
N LEU A 6 -18.43 22.08 10.75
CA LEU A 6 -17.30 22.06 11.68
C LEU A 6 -17.75 21.90 13.14
N LYS A 7 -18.85 22.55 13.53
CA LYS A 7 -19.41 22.43 14.89
C LYS A 7 -19.90 21.01 15.18
N ILE A 8 -20.58 20.38 14.21
CA ILE A 8 -21.04 18.99 14.35
C ILE A 8 -19.84 18.05 14.49
N LEU A 9 -18.85 18.20 13.62
CA LEU A 9 -17.64 17.37 13.64
C LEU A 9 -16.88 17.49 14.96
N GLY A 10 -16.70 18.72 15.46
CA GLY A 10 -16.03 18.96 16.75
C GLY A 10 -16.81 18.41 17.96
N ASN A 11 -18.13 18.24 17.86
CA ASN A 11 -18.92 17.57 18.89
C ASN A 11 -18.74 16.04 18.81
N MET A 12 -18.75 15.47 17.60
CA MET A 12 -18.48 14.05 17.38
C MET A 12 -17.09 13.66 17.92
N GLU A 13 -16.05 14.44 17.62
CA GLU A 13 -14.69 14.18 18.12
C GLU A 13 -14.57 14.20 19.66
N LYS A 14 -15.42 14.96 20.36
CA LYS A 14 -15.44 14.98 21.83
C LYS A 14 -16.12 13.75 22.42
N GLU A 15 -17.12 13.22 21.72
CA GLU A 15 -17.87 12.04 22.14
C GLU A 15 -17.13 10.74 21.82
N PHE A 16 -16.38 10.71 20.72
CA PHE A 16 -15.54 9.58 20.33
C PHE A 16 -14.07 9.85 20.69
N LYS A 17 -13.54 9.18 21.71
CA LYS A 17 -12.08 9.05 21.94
C LYS A 17 -11.49 8.15 20.84
N GLY A 18 -11.49 8.65 19.61
CA GLY A 18 -11.41 7.88 18.38
C GLY A 18 -10.06 7.21 18.10
N SER A 19 -10.10 6.19 17.25
CA SER A 19 -8.92 5.55 16.65
C SER A 19 -8.13 6.53 15.78
N GLU A 20 -6.90 6.19 15.41
CA GLU A 20 -6.11 6.97 14.44
C GLU A 20 -6.87 7.17 13.12
N GLU A 21 -7.61 6.16 12.67
CA GLU A 21 -8.50 6.24 11.50
C GLU A 21 -9.62 7.27 11.69
N SER A 22 -10.25 7.33 12.87
CA SER A 22 -11.27 8.35 13.16
C SER A 22 -10.69 9.78 13.12
N LYS A 23 -9.48 9.97 13.66
CA LYS A 23 -8.77 11.25 13.60
C LYS A 23 -8.44 11.64 12.16
N LEU A 24 -8.05 10.67 11.34
CA LEU A 24 -7.73 10.85 9.94
C LEU A 24 -8.97 11.32 9.15
N HIS A 25 -10.11 10.63 9.29
CA HIS A 25 -11.36 11.06 8.64
C HIS A 25 -11.79 12.46 9.08
N ALA A 26 -11.65 12.78 10.38
CA ALA A 26 -11.98 14.12 10.87
C ALA A 26 -11.06 15.20 10.26
N ALA A 27 -9.76 14.93 10.14
CA ALA A 27 -8.82 15.84 9.50
C ALA A 27 -9.16 16.05 8.01
N MET A 28 -9.40 14.97 7.25
CA MET A 28 -9.84 15.06 5.85
C MET A 28 -11.12 15.90 5.70
N ALA A 29 -12.14 15.62 6.54
CA ALA A 29 -13.40 16.34 6.51
C ALA A 29 -13.24 17.83 6.79
N LYS A 30 -12.39 18.21 7.76
CA LYS A 30 -12.07 19.62 8.04
C LYS A 30 -11.38 20.27 6.85
N GLY A 31 -10.43 19.59 6.22
CA GLY A 31 -9.76 20.05 5.01
C GLY A 31 -10.75 20.41 3.90
N ILE A 32 -11.67 19.49 3.59
CA ILE A 32 -12.71 19.67 2.57
C ILE A 32 -13.69 20.80 2.96
N ILE A 33 -14.14 20.86 4.22
CA ILE A 33 -15.06 21.91 4.68
C ILE A 33 -14.43 23.30 4.55
N HIS A 34 -13.17 23.46 4.99
CA HIS A 34 -12.46 24.73 4.85
C HIS A 34 -12.22 25.10 3.38
N HIS A 35 -11.87 24.12 2.54
CA HIS A 35 -11.75 24.34 1.09
C HIS A 35 -13.05 24.88 0.48
N ASN A 36 -14.19 24.25 0.81
CA ASN A 36 -15.51 24.67 0.34
C ASN A 36 -15.96 26.03 0.90
N MET A 37 -15.35 26.49 2.00
CA MET A 37 -15.56 27.83 2.54
C MET A 37 -14.65 28.90 1.89
N GLY A 38 -13.69 28.50 1.05
CA GLY A 38 -12.67 29.39 0.47
C GLY A 38 -11.45 29.61 1.36
N ASP A 39 -11.34 28.90 2.48
CA ASP A 39 -10.26 29.02 3.47
C ASP A 39 -9.08 28.09 3.10
N SER A 40 -8.43 28.33 1.95
CA SER A 40 -7.38 27.44 1.44
C SER A 40 -6.21 27.20 2.40
N ALA A 41 -5.87 28.19 3.23
CA ALA A 41 -4.81 28.06 4.23
C ALA A 41 -5.17 27.03 5.31
N GLU A 42 -6.38 27.11 5.87
CA GLU A 42 -6.86 26.15 6.86
C GLU A 42 -7.05 24.76 6.25
N ALA A 43 -7.55 24.68 5.00
CA ALA A 43 -7.68 23.43 4.28
C ALA A 43 -6.32 22.70 4.17
N GLY A 44 -5.25 23.45 3.86
CA GLY A 44 -3.90 22.93 3.80
C GLY A 44 -3.37 22.39 5.14
N ILE A 45 -3.66 23.09 6.25
CA ILE A 45 -3.25 22.65 7.60
C ILE A 45 -3.88 21.29 7.94
N TRP A 46 -5.19 21.16 7.70
CA TRP A 46 -5.91 19.92 7.99
C TRP A 46 -5.48 18.77 7.09
N MET A 47 -5.20 19.04 5.80
CA MET A 47 -4.69 18.01 4.89
C MET A 47 -3.26 17.60 5.21
N TRP A 48 -2.41 18.51 5.68
CA TRP A 48 -1.09 18.14 6.20
C TRP A 48 -1.22 17.20 7.40
N GLN A 49 -2.08 17.53 8.37
CA GLN A 49 -2.33 16.67 9.53
C GLN A 49 -2.90 15.31 9.12
N ALA A 50 -3.81 15.25 8.13
CA ALA A 50 -4.31 14.00 7.57
C ALA A 50 -3.17 13.18 6.94
N GLY A 51 -2.23 13.83 6.25
CA GLY A 51 -1.02 13.19 5.72
C GLY A 51 -0.15 12.55 6.81
N GLU A 52 0.16 13.29 7.88
CA GLU A 52 0.97 12.78 9.00
C GLU A 52 0.30 11.56 9.68
N LEU A 53 -1.02 11.63 9.90
CA LEU A 53 -1.80 10.52 10.45
C LEU A 53 -1.74 9.30 9.53
N TYR A 54 -1.97 9.49 8.22
CA TYR A 54 -1.89 8.42 7.22
C TYR A 54 -0.52 7.74 7.21
N GLU A 55 0.56 8.52 7.24
CA GLU A 55 1.93 7.99 7.29
C GLU A 55 2.22 7.20 8.58
N SER A 56 1.72 7.70 9.73
CA SER A 56 1.90 7.05 11.03
C SER A 56 1.22 5.67 11.14
N MET A 57 0.13 5.46 10.38
CA MET A 57 -0.58 4.18 10.32
C MET A 57 0.21 3.11 9.53
N GLY A 58 1.17 3.52 8.70
CA GLY A 58 2.10 2.64 8.00
C GLY A 58 1.43 1.68 7.00
N PRO A 59 2.06 0.52 6.71
CA PRO A 59 1.58 -0.41 5.67
C PRO A 59 0.23 -1.07 5.92
N GLN A 60 -0.37 -0.89 7.11
CA GLN A 60 -1.64 -1.50 7.48
C GLN A 60 -2.85 -0.66 7.06
N VAL A 61 -2.64 0.51 6.45
CA VAL A 61 -3.72 1.34 5.95
C VAL A 61 -4.51 0.58 4.87
N SER A 62 -5.83 0.61 4.98
CA SER A 62 -6.72 -0.05 4.03
C SER A 62 -6.65 0.62 2.65
N ALA A 63 -6.95 -0.16 1.62
CA ALA A 63 -7.02 0.37 0.26
C ALA A 63 -8.12 1.43 0.12
N ASP A 64 -9.29 1.22 0.74
CA ASP A 64 -10.38 2.19 0.71
C ASP A 64 -9.97 3.53 1.36
N LEU A 65 -9.30 3.51 2.51
CA LEU A 65 -8.81 4.74 3.14
C LEU A 65 -7.76 5.47 2.28
N THR A 66 -6.93 4.72 1.55
CA THR A 66 -6.01 5.30 0.56
C THR A 66 -6.75 5.99 -0.59
N LEU A 67 -7.87 5.42 -1.06
CA LEU A 67 -8.72 6.06 -2.07
C LEU A 67 -9.42 7.31 -1.54
N GLU A 68 -9.86 7.31 -0.28
CA GLU A 68 -10.45 8.49 0.36
C GLU A 68 -9.45 9.64 0.51
N MET A 69 -8.20 9.34 0.88
CA MET A 69 -7.14 10.34 0.91
C MET A 69 -6.82 10.87 -0.49
N ALA A 70 -6.76 9.99 -1.50
CA ALA A 70 -6.55 10.40 -2.89
C ALA A 70 -7.66 11.33 -3.39
N ARG A 71 -8.91 11.00 -3.08
CA ARG A 71 -10.08 11.84 -3.34
C ARG A 71 -9.95 13.21 -2.68
N SER A 72 -9.63 13.23 -1.38
CA SER A 72 -9.48 14.48 -0.63
C SER A 72 -8.43 15.40 -1.23
N TYR A 73 -7.24 14.87 -1.59
CA TYR A 73 -6.23 15.66 -2.29
C TYR A 73 -6.71 16.16 -3.66
N GLY A 74 -7.39 15.31 -4.43
CA GLY A 74 -7.93 15.67 -5.74
C GLY A 74 -8.97 16.78 -5.68
N GLU A 75 -9.90 16.72 -4.71
CA GLU A 75 -10.92 17.75 -4.48
C GLU A 75 -10.30 19.11 -4.11
N LEU A 76 -9.19 19.09 -3.34
CA LEU A 76 -8.45 20.31 -3.02
C LEU A 76 -7.54 20.81 -4.16
N GLY A 77 -7.48 20.08 -5.28
CA GLY A 77 -6.69 20.44 -6.46
C GLY A 77 -5.26 19.87 -6.50
N ASP A 78 -4.85 19.10 -5.50
CA ASP A 78 -3.55 18.40 -5.48
C ASP A 78 -3.64 17.08 -6.26
N ARG A 79 -3.71 17.23 -7.59
CA ARG A 79 -3.87 16.12 -8.53
C ARG A 79 -2.68 15.18 -8.56
N ASP A 80 -1.47 15.69 -8.34
CA ASP A 80 -0.25 14.89 -8.32
C ASP A 80 -0.25 13.93 -7.12
N LYS A 81 -0.61 14.43 -5.93
CA LYS A 81 -0.71 13.59 -4.74
C LYS A 81 -1.86 12.60 -4.84
N ALA A 82 -3.02 13.02 -5.36
CA ALA A 82 -4.12 12.12 -5.67
C ALA A 82 -3.67 10.97 -6.57
N GLN A 83 -3.03 11.27 -7.72
CA GLN A 83 -2.55 10.28 -8.66
C GLN A 83 -1.48 9.35 -8.06
N SER A 84 -0.58 9.87 -7.23
CA SER A 84 0.43 9.07 -6.51
C SER A 84 -0.22 8.06 -5.56
N MET A 85 -1.23 8.47 -4.79
CA MET A 85 -1.95 7.58 -3.87
C MET A 85 -2.76 6.53 -4.63
N LEU A 86 -3.39 6.88 -5.76
CA LEU A 86 -4.05 5.91 -6.64
C LEU A 86 -3.06 4.90 -7.22
N ARG A 87 -1.86 5.34 -7.61
CA ARG A 87 -0.79 4.42 -8.05
C ARG A 87 -0.43 3.45 -6.92
N GLN A 88 -0.24 3.94 -5.70
CA GLN A 88 0.06 3.10 -4.54
C GLN A 88 -1.06 2.09 -4.25
N ALA A 89 -2.32 2.49 -4.38
CA ALA A 89 -3.48 1.60 -4.21
C ALA A 89 -3.45 0.45 -5.23
N VAL A 90 -3.22 0.76 -6.52
CA VAL A 90 -3.07 -0.25 -7.58
C VAL A 90 -1.84 -1.11 -7.32
N GLN A 91 -0.71 -0.51 -6.91
CA GLN A 91 0.53 -1.25 -6.68
C GLN A 91 0.38 -2.30 -5.59
N ASN A 92 -0.33 -1.98 -4.51
CA ASN A 92 -0.54 -2.92 -3.41
C ASN A 92 -1.64 -3.95 -3.68
N ASN A 93 -2.54 -3.69 -4.64
CA ASN A 93 -3.75 -4.49 -4.85
C ASN A 93 -4.00 -4.85 -6.33
N HIS A 94 -2.94 -5.02 -7.12
CA HIS A 94 -2.96 -5.22 -8.57
C HIS A 94 -3.78 -6.41 -9.13
N SER A 95 -4.27 -7.30 -8.25
CA SER A 95 -5.15 -8.43 -8.61
C SER A 95 -6.61 -8.24 -8.19
N ASP A 96 -6.92 -7.23 -7.37
CA ASP A 96 -8.27 -6.96 -6.84
C ASP A 96 -9.11 -6.20 -7.88
N GLN A 97 -9.96 -6.92 -8.63
CA GLN A 97 -10.73 -6.29 -9.71
C GLN A 97 -11.71 -5.23 -9.23
N GLU A 98 -12.27 -5.37 -8.03
CA GLU A 98 -13.21 -4.39 -7.49
C GLU A 98 -12.49 -3.09 -7.15
N LEU A 99 -11.35 -3.18 -6.46
CA LEU A 99 -10.56 -1.99 -6.14
C LEU A 99 -10.04 -1.32 -7.41
N LEU A 100 -9.61 -2.09 -8.41
CA LEU A 100 -9.14 -1.52 -9.68
C LEU A 100 -10.25 -0.72 -10.38
N GLN A 101 -11.49 -1.19 -10.35
CA GLN A 101 -12.63 -0.44 -10.88
C GLN A 101 -12.91 0.84 -10.07
N LYS A 102 -12.80 0.79 -8.74
CA LYS A 102 -12.90 1.98 -7.88
C LYS A 102 -11.83 3.02 -8.24
N VAL A 103 -10.59 2.59 -8.46
CA VAL A 103 -9.49 3.47 -8.91
C VAL A 103 -9.82 4.11 -10.26
N GLU A 104 -10.26 3.31 -11.26
CA GLU A 104 -10.61 3.84 -12.57
C GLU A 104 -11.74 4.88 -12.51
N GLY A 105 -12.77 4.60 -11.69
CA GLY A 105 -13.86 5.54 -11.45
C GLY A 105 -13.40 6.85 -10.81
N LEU A 106 -12.53 6.76 -9.81
CA LEU A 106 -12.02 7.94 -9.10
C LEU A 106 -11.11 8.82 -9.98
N ILE A 107 -10.31 8.22 -10.88
CA ILE A 107 -9.55 8.98 -11.89
C ILE A 107 -10.50 9.82 -12.75
N GLY A 108 -11.59 9.22 -13.22
CA GLY A 108 -12.60 9.90 -14.04
C GLY A 108 -13.35 10.99 -13.27
N GLU A 109 -13.73 10.71 -12.03
CA GLU A 109 -14.42 11.65 -11.14
C GLU A 109 -13.59 12.92 -10.86
N LEU A 110 -12.29 12.74 -10.58
CA LEU A 110 -11.37 13.85 -10.31
C LEU A 110 -10.85 14.54 -11.58
N ALA A 111 -11.24 14.05 -12.77
CA ALA A 111 -10.75 14.50 -14.07
C ALA A 111 -9.20 14.62 -14.11
N LEU A 112 -8.51 13.58 -13.62
CA LEU A 112 -7.06 13.52 -13.67
C LEU A 112 -6.59 13.37 -15.13
N ASP A 113 -5.39 13.90 -15.44
CA ASP A 113 -4.84 13.92 -16.80
C ASP A 113 -4.18 12.57 -17.18
N VAL A 114 -4.91 11.48 -16.96
CA VAL A 114 -4.49 10.12 -17.31
C VAL A 114 -5.70 9.30 -17.77
N ASP A 115 -5.51 8.42 -18.76
CA ASP A 115 -6.55 7.45 -19.12
C ASP A 115 -6.68 6.39 -18.00
N PRO A 116 -7.87 6.20 -17.39
CA PRO A 116 -8.03 5.32 -16.22
C PRO A 116 -7.57 3.87 -16.48
N LYS A 117 -7.96 3.31 -17.62
CA LYS A 117 -7.63 1.92 -17.99
C LYS A 117 -6.14 1.74 -18.28
N SER A 118 -5.54 2.69 -18.99
CA SER A 118 -4.12 2.69 -19.27
C SER A 118 -3.30 2.86 -18.00
N PHE A 119 -3.73 3.73 -17.08
CA PHE A 119 -3.10 3.93 -15.78
C PHE A 119 -3.00 2.62 -15.00
N VAL A 120 -4.14 1.94 -14.79
CA VAL A 120 -4.19 0.66 -14.07
C VAL A 120 -3.39 -0.42 -14.82
N SER A 121 -3.58 -0.55 -16.13
CA SER A 121 -2.93 -1.63 -16.90
C SER A 121 -1.40 -1.46 -16.98
N ASN A 122 -0.88 -0.23 -17.02
CA ASN A 122 0.55 0.06 -16.98
C ASN A 122 1.17 -0.42 -15.66
N ILE A 123 0.58 -0.03 -14.52
CA ILE A 123 1.09 -0.41 -13.20
C ILE A 123 1.07 -1.94 -13.03
N ARG A 124 0.00 -2.61 -13.46
CA ARG A 124 -0.07 -4.08 -13.44
C ARG A 124 1.04 -4.71 -14.27
N ARG A 125 1.33 -4.18 -15.46
CA ARG A 125 2.45 -4.65 -16.30
C ARG A 125 3.81 -4.45 -15.62
N GLU A 126 4.03 -3.33 -14.93
CA GLU A 126 5.26 -3.06 -14.18
C GLU A 126 5.49 -4.15 -13.11
N ILE A 127 4.45 -4.49 -12.34
CA ILE A 127 4.53 -5.52 -11.30
C ILE A 127 4.81 -6.90 -11.88
N VAL A 128 4.17 -7.26 -12.99
CA VAL A 128 4.43 -8.52 -13.69
C VAL A 128 5.88 -8.58 -14.18
N LYS A 129 6.39 -7.51 -14.79
CA LYS A 129 7.78 -7.43 -15.25
C LYS A 129 8.77 -7.57 -14.09
N LEU A 130 8.52 -6.88 -12.97
CA LEU A 130 9.36 -6.96 -11.77
C LEU A 130 9.41 -8.39 -11.22
N ASN A 131 8.25 -9.04 -11.09
CA ASN A 131 8.17 -10.42 -10.61
C ASN A 131 8.91 -11.41 -11.52
N ASN A 132 8.72 -11.28 -12.84
CA ASN A 132 9.41 -12.12 -13.82
C ASN A 132 10.92 -11.94 -13.73
N LYS A 133 11.39 -10.69 -13.68
CA LYS A 133 12.82 -10.37 -13.57
C LYS A 133 13.44 -10.97 -12.31
N GLY A 134 12.78 -10.84 -11.16
CA GLY A 134 13.26 -11.40 -9.90
C GLY A 134 13.32 -12.92 -9.90
N VAL A 135 12.33 -13.59 -10.51
CA VAL A 135 12.34 -15.05 -10.65
C VAL A 135 13.42 -15.53 -11.62
N GLU A 136 13.66 -14.81 -12.72
CA GLU A 136 14.74 -15.11 -13.67
C GLU A 136 16.12 -15.01 -13.03
N LEU A 137 16.39 -13.93 -12.28
CA LEU A 137 17.63 -13.76 -11.53
C LEU A 137 17.85 -14.94 -10.56
N ALA A 138 16.82 -15.32 -9.81
CA ALA A 138 16.92 -16.44 -8.88
C ALA A 138 17.16 -17.79 -9.59
N LYS A 139 16.53 -18.03 -10.74
CA LYS A 139 16.79 -19.23 -11.56
C LYS A 139 18.20 -19.28 -12.12
N ALA A 140 18.82 -18.13 -12.36
CA ALA A 140 20.20 -18.02 -12.79
C ALA A 140 21.23 -18.11 -11.63
N GLY A 141 20.78 -18.34 -10.40
CA GLY A 141 21.64 -18.34 -9.21
C GLY A 141 22.08 -16.94 -8.75
N GLN A 142 21.57 -15.87 -9.36
CA GLN A 142 21.87 -14.48 -9.03
C GLN A 142 21.01 -14.00 -7.84
N PHE A 143 21.19 -14.66 -6.70
CA PHE A 143 20.31 -14.46 -5.55
C PHE A 143 20.48 -13.09 -4.89
N ARG A 144 21.70 -12.53 -4.86
CA ARG A 144 21.93 -11.19 -4.26
C ARG A 144 21.18 -10.12 -5.02
N GLU A 145 21.22 -10.16 -6.34
CA GLU A 145 20.52 -9.25 -7.25
C GLU A 145 19.00 -9.45 -7.15
N ALA A 146 18.54 -10.69 -7.08
CA ALA A 146 17.11 -10.99 -6.90
C ALA A 146 16.60 -10.47 -5.54
N VAL A 147 17.36 -10.65 -4.46
CA VAL A 147 17.02 -10.14 -3.12
C VAL A 147 17.02 -8.61 -3.11
N ALA A 148 17.99 -7.95 -3.74
CA ALA A 148 18.02 -6.49 -3.85
C ALA A 148 16.78 -5.95 -4.57
N LEU A 149 16.47 -6.50 -5.76
CA LEU A 149 15.30 -6.12 -6.55
C LEU A 149 14.00 -6.26 -5.74
N PHE A 150 13.82 -7.39 -5.06
CA PHE A 150 12.61 -7.61 -4.27
C PHE A 150 12.57 -6.79 -2.97
N SER A 151 13.72 -6.43 -2.40
CA SER A 151 13.77 -5.55 -1.22
C SER A 151 13.31 -4.13 -1.58
N GLU A 152 13.76 -3.60 -2.73
CA GLU A 152 13.27 -2.33 -3.27
C GLU A 152 11.77 -2.38 -3.56
N ALA A 153 11.32 -3.48 -4.18
CA ALA A 153 9.90 -3.70 -4.47
C ALA A 153 9.05 -3.71 -3.18
N VAL A 154 9.49 -4.42 -2.14
CA VAL A 154 8.78 -4.46 -0.85
C VAL A 154 8.75 -3.08 -0.18
N ALA A 155 9.80 -2.27 -0.30
CA ALA A 155 9.80 -0.92 0.25
C ALA A 155 8.80 -0.01 -0.46
N ALA A 156 8.67 -0.12 -1.79
CA ALA A 156 7.76 0.70 -2.59
C ALA A 156 6.28 0.25 -2.49
N MET A 157 6.03 -1.04 -2.31
CA MET A 157 4.68 -1.63 -2.23
C MET A 157 4.57 -2.64 -1.09
N PRO A 158 4.62 -2.16 0.17
CA PRO A 158 4.78 -3.01 1.35
C PRO A 158 3.58 -3.93 1.60
N SER A 159 2.41 -3.59 1.06
CA SER A 159 1.16 -4.36 1.20
C SER A 159 0.86 -5.20 -0.05
N ASN A 160 1.74 -5.23 -1.06
CA ASN A 160 1.57 -6.11 -2.21
C ASN A 160 1.87 -7.57 -1.85
N LYS A 161 0.80 -8.38 -1.76
CA LYS A 161 0.88 -9.80 -1.40
C LYS A 161 1.82 -10.61 -2.30
N VAL A 162 1.77 -10.39 -3.61
CA VAL A 162 2.57 -11.14 -4.59
C VAL A 162 4.05 -10.81 -4.44
N VAL A 163 4.38 -9.53 -4.30
CA VAL A 163 5.77 -9.08 -4.12
C VAL A 163 6.35 -9.58 -2.80
N ASN A 164 5.60 -9.49 -1.70
CA ASN A 164 6.05 -10.03 -0.40
C ASN A 164 6.31 -11.55 -0.46
N LEU A 165 5.41 -12.31 -1.09
CA LEU A 165 5.58 -13.77 -1.24
C LEU A 165 6.76 -14.14 -2.15
N ASN A 166 6.97 -13.40 -3.25
CA ASN A 166 8.09 -13.65 -4.15
C ASN A 166 9.43 -13.26 -3.52
N ALA A 167 9.47 -12.15 -2.77
CA ALA A 167 10.62 -11.76 -1.96
C ALA A 167 10.99 -12.86 -0.96
N ALA A 168 10.01 -13.35 -0.19
CA ALA A 168 10.20 -14.43 0.77
C ALA A 168 10.71 -15.71 0.07
N ARG A 169 10.12 -16.08 -1.07
CA ARG A 169 10.56 -17.24 -1.86
C ARG A 169 12.01 -17.13 -2.31
N VAL A 170 12.41 -15.97 -2.84
CA VAL A 170 13.79 -15.73 -3.29
C VAL A 170 14.77 -15.80 -2.13
N MET A 171 14.44 -15.20 -0.98
CA MET A 171 15.28 -15.29 0.22
C MET A 171 15.40 -16.73 0.74
N ILE A 172 14.33 -17.53 0.69
CA ILE A 172 14.36 -18.95 1.04
C ILE A 172 15.28 -19.74 0.09
N MET A 173 15.24 -19.46 -1.21
CA MET A 173 16.15 -20.10 -2.18
C MET A 173 17.60 -19.68 -1.93
N ASN A 174 17.86 -18.39 -1.65
CA ASN A 174 19.20 -17.93 -1.29
C ASN A 174 19.74 -18.66 -0.05
N MET A 175 18.92 -18.78 1.00
CA MET A 175 19.33 -19.49 2.22
C MET A 175 19.63 -20.97 1.98
N ARG A 176 18.93 -21.63 1.05
CA ARG A 176 19.22 -23.03 0.68
C ARG A 176 20.58 -23.19 0.01
N GLU A 177 20.97 -22.23 -0.82
CA GLU A 177 22.19 -22.32 -1.62
C GLU A 177 23.43 -21.80 -0.89
N THR A 178 23.27 -20.79 -0.04
CA THR A 178 24.40 -20.09 0.61
C THR A 178 24.46 -20.29 2.12
N GLY A 179 23.48 -20.98 2.70
CA GLY A 179 23.30 -21.03 4.15
C GLY A 179 22.55 -19.81 4.68
N MET A 180 22.28 -19.82 5.99
CA MET A 180 21.59 -18.72 6.67
C MET A 180 22.58 -17.62 7.05
N GLU A 181 22.46 -16.46 6.41
CA GLU A 181 23.29 -15.29 6.72
C GLU A 181 22.45 -14.16 7.34
N GLY A 182 23.02 -13.47 8.34
CA GLY A 182 22.49 -12.23 8.89
C GLY A 182 21.04 -12.34 9.37
N ASP A 183 20.16 -11.49 8.82
CA ASP A 183 18.77 -11.36 9.24
C ASP A 183 17.74 -11.94 8.26
N GLN A 184 18.18 -12.73 7.27
CA GLN A 184 17.32 -13.28 6.22
C GLN A 184 16.13 -14.04 6.79
N GLN A 185 16.36 -14.84 7.84
CA GLN A 185 15.33 -15.62 8.49
C GLN A 185 14.23 -14.73 9.11
N ARG A 186 14.64 -13.62 9.75
CA ARG A 186 13.71 -12.64 10.32
C ARG A 186 12.90 -11.95 9.21
N LYS A 187 13.57 -11.49 8.15
CA LYS A 187 12.93 -10.84 7.00
C LYS A 187 11.89 -11.74 6.33
N VAL A 188 12.20 -13.02 6.11
CA VAL A 188 11.24 -13.98 5.56
C VAL A 188 10.01 -14.10 6.45
N ARG A 189 10.17 -14.19 7.78
CA ARG A 189 9.03 -14.22 8.70
C ARG A 189 8.19 -12.95 8.61
N GLU A 190 8.81 -11.77 8.60
CA GLU A 190 8.10 -10.49 8.49
C GLU A 190 7.27 -10.42 7.20
N LEU A 191 7.84 -10.82 6.06
CA LEU A 191 7.14 -10.85 4.77
C LEU A 191 5.94 -11.81 4.79
N LEU A 192 6.12 -13.01 5.35
CA LEU A 192 5.04 -14.00 5.46
C LEU A 192 3.95 -13.55 6.44
N ASP A 193 4.33 -12.92 7.56
CA ASP A 193 3.40 -12.42 8.56
C ASP A 193 2.56 -11.26 8.02
N ARG A 194 3.16 -10.34 7.24
CA ARG A 194 2.41 -9.28 6.52
C ARG A 194 1.33 -9.90 5.63
N VAL A 195 1.70 -10.89 4.82
CA VAL A 195 0.73 -11.55 3.92
C VAL A 195 -0.32 -12.33 4.70
N ARG A 196 0.03 -12.95 5.84
CA ARG A 196 -0.93 -13.62 6.73
C ARG A 196 -1.98 -12.67 7.29
N LEU A 197 -1.59 -11.45 7.66
CA LEU A 197 -2.52 -10.42 8.15
C LEU A 197 -3.50 -9.99 7.06
N MET A 198 -3.04 -9.88 5.81
CA MET A 198 -3.86 -9.45 4.67
C MET A 198 -4.74 -10.57 4.08
N ASP A 199 -4.23 -11.79 4.01
CA ASP A 199 -4.85 -12.91 3.30
C ASP A 199 -4.44 -14.26 3.93
N PRO A 200 -4.98 -14.58 5.12
CA PRO A 200 -4.60 -15.79 5.87
C PRO A 200 -4.94 -17.08 5.13
N GLN A 201 -5.89 -17.04 4.20
CA GLN A 201 -6.35 -18.21 3.44
C GLN A 201 -5.64 -18.37 2.08
N SER A 202 -4.66 -17.52 1.76
CA SER A 202 -3.92 -17.58 0.51
C SER A 202 -3.23 -18.95 0.31
N PRO A 203 -3.56 -19.68 -0.78
CA PRO A 203 -2.83 -20.90 -1.15
C PRO A 203 -1.36 -20.62 -1.46
N ALA A 204 -1.04 -19.44 -1.99
CA ALA A 204 0.34 -19.05 -2.27
C ALA A 204 1.14 -18.86 -0.98
N LEU A 205 0.54 -18.24 0.05
CA LEU A 205 1.14 -18.13 1.38
C LEU A 205 1.47 -19.49 1.96
N ARG A 206 0.52 -20.43 1.98
CA ARG A 206 0.73 -21.79 2.48
C ARG A 206 1.89 -22.50 1.79
N ARG A 207 2.02 -22.35 0.46
CA ARG A 207 3.12 -22.93 -0.31
C ARG A 207 4.48 -22.37 0.13
N VAL A 208 4.62 -21.04 0.25
CA VAL A 208 5.90 -20.42 0.65
C VAL A 208 6.21 -20.74 2.12
N GLN A 209 5.21 -20.80 3.00
CA GLN A 209 5.39 -21.24 4.38
C GLN A 209 5.91 -22.68 4.47
N SER A 210 5.37 -23.61 3.67
CA SER A 210 5.89 -24.98 3.60
C SER A 210 7.35 -24.99 3.17
N MET A 211 7.72 -24.25 2.11
CA MET A 211 9.12 -24.15 1.66
C MET A 211 10.06 -23.65 2.76
N TYR A 212 9.61 -22.67 3.54
CA TYR A 212 10.37 -22.14 4.67
C TYR A 212 10.47 -23.16 5.82
N GLN A 213 9.38 -23.85 6.17
CA GLN A 213 9.40 -24.89 7.20
C GLN A 213 10.32 -26.06 6.83
N ASP A 214 10.32 -26.48 5.56
CA ASP A 214 11.20 -27.54 5.07
C ASP A 214 12.66 -27.12 5.17
N LEU A 215 12.98 -25.87 4.81
CA LEU A 215 14.31 -25.30 4.98
C LEU A 215 14.77 -25.34 6.44
N MET A 216 13.88 -24.97 7.38
CA MET A 216 14.21 -24.94 8.80
C MET A 216 14.46 -26.32 9.42
N LYS A 217 14.04 -27.41 8.75
CA LYS A 217 14.23 -28.78 9.22
C LYS A 217 15.49 -29.44 8.66
N SER A 218 16.08 -28.88 7.60
CA SER A 218 17.27 -29.41 6.97
C SER A 218 18.54 -28.90 7.68
N PRO A 219 19.53 -29.76 7.98
CA PRO A 219 20.84 -29.30 8.42
C PRO A 219 21.55 -28.57 7.26
N PHE A 220 22.11 -27.40 7.56
CA PHE A 220 23.00 -26.65 6.66
C PHE A 220 24.42 -27.20 6.75
#